data_AF-A0A7G9FVG9-F1
#
_entry.id   AF-A0A7G9FVG9-F1
#
_cell.length_a   1.000
_cell.length_b   1.000
_cell.length_c   1.000
_cell.angle_alpha   90.00
_cell.angle_beta   90.00
_cell.angle_gamma   90.00
#
_symmetry.space_group_name_H-M   'P 1'
#
loop_
_entity.id
_entity.type
_entity.pdbx_description
1 polymer ?
#
loop_
_entity_poly.entity_id
_entity_poly.type
_entity_poly.pdbx_seq_one_letter_code
_entity_poly.pdbx_strand_id
1 'polypeptide(L)' 'MEDHRGQNVVFLELGVGYNTPGIIKYNFWQYAHNWRNAFYVCINKGDAYVPKEIENKAVGINADLAEVLYLCNS' A
#
# COMPACT_ATOMS: atom_id res chain seq x y z
N MET A 1 0.72 -16.46 3.21
CA MET A 1 -0.21 -15.36 2.86
C MET A 1 -1.63 -15.86 2.63
N GLU A 2 -1.85 -17.01 1.99
CA GLU A 2 -3.20 -17.52 1.69
C GLU A 2 -4.08 -17.74 2.94
N ASP A 3 -3.48 -18.11 4.07
CA ASP A 3 -4.20 -18.29 5.36
C ASP A 3 -4.81 -17.02 5.95
N HIS A 4 -4.47 -15.85 5.41
CA HIS A 4 -5.03 -14.56 5.86
C HIS A 4 -6.15 -14.04 4.94
N ARG A 5 -6.56 -14.79 3.91
CA ARG A 5 -7.55 -14.36 2.90
C ARG A 5 -8.97 -14.07 3.44
N GLY A 6 -9.22 -14.26 4.73
CA GLY A 6 -10.47 -13.88 5.40
C GLY A 6 -10.33 -12.79 6.47
N GLN A 7 -9.10 -12.39 6.80
CA GLN A 7 -8.82 -11.44 7.88
C GLN A 7 -8.73 -10.01 7.35
N ASN A 8 -8.81 -9.03 8.24
CA ASN A 8 -8.53 -7.63 7.91
C ASN A 8 -7.02 -7.47 7.72
N VAL A 9 -6.59 -7.19 6.49
CA VAL A 9 -5.17 -7.13 6.12
C VAL A 9 -4.85 -5.74 5.57
N VAL A 10 -3.76 -5.14 6.03
CA VAL A 10 -3.22 -3.90 5.46
C VAL A 10 -1.90 -4.21 4.76
N PHE A 11 -1.83 -3.88 3.48
CA PHE A 11 -0.62 -3.94 2.67
C PHE A 11 0.05 -2.57 2.68
N LEU A 12 1.09 -2.44 3.51
CA LEU A 12 1.81 -1.18 3.71
C LEU A 12 3.08 -1.13 2.85
N GLU A 13 3.10 -0.24 1.88
CA GLU A 13 4.23 0.06 1.00
C GLU A 13 4.94 1.34 1.45
N LEU A 14 6.23 1.24 1.78
CA LEU A 14 7.05 2.34 2.29
C LEU A 14 8.22 2.63 1.33
N GLY A 15 8.20 3.78 0.65
CA GLY A 15 9.31 4.24 -0.18
C GLY A 15 9.64 3.35 -1.40
N VAL A 16 8.67 2.56 -1.89
CA VAL A 16 8.89 1.70 -3.05
C VAL A 16 8.66 2.49 -4.35
N GLY A 17 9.71 2.62 -5.15
CA GLY A 17 9.64 3.21 -6.49
C GLY A 17 9.47 2.18 -7.62
N TYR A 18 9.58 2.65 -8.86
CA TYR A 18 9.35 1.86 -10.08
C TYR A 18 10.58 1.11 -10.63
N ASN A 19 11.66 0.95 -9.85
CA ASN A 19 12.84 0.20 -10.30
C ASN A 19 12.52 -1.30 -10.51
N THR A 20 11.68 -1.87 -9.65
CA THR A 20 11.30 -3.30 -9.70
C THR A 20 9.87 -3.50 -9.16
N PRO A 21 8.86 -2.90 -9.81
CA PRO A 21 7.49 -2.84 -9.27
C PRO A 21 6.82 -4.22 -9.16
N GLY A 22 7.30 -5.22 -9.91
CA GLY A 22 6.80 -6.59 -9.88
C GLY A 22 7.07 -7.36 -8.58
N ILE A 23 7.98 -6.89 -7.72
CA ILE A 23 8.29 -7.58 -6.46
C ILE A 23 7.25 -7.23 -5.39
N ILE A 24 6.88 -5.95 -5.25
CA ILE A 24 6.01 -5.45 -4.17
C ILE A 24 4.74 -4.80 -4.73
N LYS A 25 4.90 -3.70 -5.48
CA LYS A 25 3.82 -2.78 -5.87
C LYS A 25 2.67 -3.50 -6.58
N TYR A 26 2.97 -4.27 -7.62
CA TYR A 26 1.94 -4.99 -8.38
C TYR A 26 1.30 -6.12 -7.57
N ASN A 27 2.06 -6.84 -6.75
CA ASN A 27 1.49 -7.89 -5.90
C ASN A 27 0.52 -7.31 -4.87
N PHE A 28 0.88 -6.19 -4.25
CA PHE A 28 0.02 -5.52 -3.27
C PHE A 28 -1.27 -5.00 -3.92
N TRP A 29 -1.19 -4.45 -5.14
CA TRP A 29 -2.38 -4.06 -5.89
C TRP A 29 -3.28 -5.26 -6.19
N GLN A 30 -2.70 -6.37 -6.64
CA GLN A 30 -3.46 -7.60 -6.90
C GLN A 30 -4.11 -8.13 -5.61
N TYR A 31 -3.44 -8.06 -4.46
CA TYR A 31 -4.03 -8.49 -3.19
C TYR A 31 -5.14 -7.55 -2.73
N ALA A 32 -4.93 -6.23 -2.80
CA ALA A 32 -5.95 -5.24 -2.44
C ALA A 32 -7.21 -5.35 -3.32
N HIS A 33 -7.03 -5.65 -4.61
CA HIS A 33 -8.11 -5.91 -5.55
C HIS A 33 -8.85 -7.21 -5.22
N ASN A 34 -8.12 -8.32 -5.05
CA ASN A 34 -8.74 -9.65 -5.00
C ASN A 34 -9.23 -10.06 -3.60
N TRP A 35 -8.65 -9.53 -2.52
CA TRP A 35 -8.99 -9.95 -1.17
C TRP A 35 -10.03 -9.00 -0.58
N ARG A 36 -11.20 -9.53 -0.22
CA ARG A 36 -12.35 -8.72 0.25
C ARG A 36 -11.98 -7.76 1.38
N ASN A 37 -11.20 -8.22 2.35
CA ASN A 37 -10.86 -7.48 3.58
C ASN A 37 -9.42 -6.92 3.56
N ALA A 38 -8.85 -6.72 2.37
CA ALA A 38 -7.53 -6.08 2.23
C ALA A 38 -7.62 -4.57 1.97
N PHE A 39 -6.70 -3.79 2.53
CA PHE A 39 -6.53 -2.37 2.28
C PHE A 39 -5.07 -2.09 1.92
N TYR A 40 -4.82 -1.18 0.97
CA TYR A 40 -3.48 -0.82 0.52
C TYR A 40 -3.11 0.59 0.97
N VAL A 41 -1.89 0.76 1.49
CA VAL A 41 -1.36 2.06 1.88
C VAL A 41 0.00 2.21 1.21
N CYS A 42 0.20 3.25 0.41
CA CYS A 42 1.54 3.60 -0.08
C CYS A 42 1.99 4.94 0.48
N ILE A 43 3.21 4.99 1.00
CA ILE A 43 3.84 6.19 1.53
C ILE A 43 5.12 6.41 0.75
N ASN A 44 5.12 7.41 -0.14
CA ASN A 44 6.31 7.74 -0.91
C ASN A 44 6.25 9.20 -1.40
N LYS A 45 7.30 9.96 -1.10
CA LYS A 45 7.39 11.37 -1.49
C LYS A 45 7.67 11.48 -2.99
N GLY A 46 6.76 12.12 -3.70
CA GLY A 46 6.78 12.29 -5.15
C GLY A 46 6.20 11.12 -5.94
N ASP A 47 5.84 10.00 -5.29
CA ASP A 47 5.45 8.76 -5.99
C ASP A 47 4.45 7.89 -5.21
N ALA A 48 3.41 8.51 -4.65
CA ALA A 48 2.33 7.84 -3.92
C ALA A 48 1.13 7.48 -4.81
N TYR A 49 1.39 6.85 -5.95
CA TYR A 49 0.34 6.47 -6.90
C TYR A 49 -0.50 5.28 -6.40
N VAL A 50 -1.81 5.39 -6.62
CA VAL A 50 -2.83 4.35 -6.36
C VAL A 50 -3.62 4.10 -7.66
N PRO A 51 -3.74 2.85 -8.13
CA PRO A 51 -4.58 2.50 -9.28
C PRO A 51 -6.07 2.73 -9.01
N LYS A 52 -6.79 3.14 -10.06
CA LYS A 52 -8.23 3.41 -9.99
C LYS A 52 -9.04 2.20 -9.55
N GLU A 53 -8.61 1.00 -9.95
CA GLU A 53 -9.26 -0.28 -9.67
C GLU A 53 -9.29 -0.62 -8.17
N ILE A 54 -8.42 0.01 -7.37
CA ILE A 54 -8.36 -0.20 -5.91
C ILE A 54 -8.57 1.09 -5.12
N GLU A 55 -9.01 2.18 -5.76
CA GLU A 55 -9.13 3.51 -5.14
C GLU A 55 -10.03 3.51 -3.90
N ASN A 56 -11.03 2.62 -3.86
CA ASN A 56 -11.96 2.44 -2.75
C ASN A 56 -11.36 1.65 -1.56
N LYS A 57 -10.21 1.00 -1.76
CA LYS A 57 -9.53 0.15 -0.77
C LYS A 57 -8.06 0.53 -0.63
N ALA A 58 -7.73 1.79 -0.94
CA ALA A 58 -6.37 2.26 -0.93
C ALA A 58 -6.24 3.72 -0.51
N VAL A 59 -5.07 4.08 0.02
CA VAL A 59 -4.66 5.46 0.25
C VAL A 59 -3.20 5.66 -0.16
N GLY A 60 -2.94 6.76 -0.87
CA GLY A 60 -1.60 7.21 -1.21
C GLY A 60 -1.23 8.42 -0.38
N ILE A 61 -0.10 8.34 0.33
CA ILE A 61 0.44 9.40 1.17
C ILE A 61 1.71 9.93 0.52
N ASN A 62 1.58 11.09 -0.12
CA ASN A 62 2.70 11.80 -0.74
C ASN A 62 3.42 12.68 0.28
N ALA A 63 4.20 12.06 1.16
CA ALA A 63 4.92 12.75 2.23
C ALA A 63 6.28 12.08 2.52
N ASP A 64 7.12 12.77 3.29
CA ASP A 64 8.35 12.19 3.80
C ASP A 64 8.04 11.03 4.75
N LEU A 65 8.72 9.90 4.55
CA LEU A 65 8.44 8.69 5.32
C LEU A 65 8.77 8.86 6.81
N ALA A 66 9.85 9.57 7.15
CA ALA A 66 10.24 9.77 8.54
C ALA A 66 9.23 10.67 9.26
N GLU A 67 8.71 11.69 8.59
CA GLU A 67 7.66 12.56 9.11
C GLU A 67 6.37 11.78 9.41
N VAL A 68 5.91 10.95 8.47
CA VAL A 68 4.70 10.14 8.65
C VAL A 68 4.86 9.16 9.81
N LEU A 69 6.00 8.47 9.90
CA LEU A 69 6.26 7.54 11.00
C LEU A 69 6.38 8.25 12.35
N TYR A 70 6.89 9.47 12.39
CA TYR A 70 6.94 10.26 13.62
C TYR A 70 5.52 10.61 14.10
N LEU A 71 4.65 11.06 13.19
CA LEU A 71 3.24 11.38 13.49
C LEU A 71 2.43 10.15 13.96
N CYS A 72 2.73 8.95 13.46
CA CYS A 72 2.02 7.74 13.87
C CYS A 72 2.45 7.19 15.25
N ASN A 73 3.62 7.60 15.76
CA ASN A 73 4.14 7.18 17.06
C ASN A 73 3.88 8.18 18.19
N SER A 74 3.23 9.31 17.88
CA SER A 74 2.95 10.39 18.82
C SER A 74 1.56 10.33 19.43
#